data_AF-A0A835BRH1-F1
#
_entry.id   AF-A0A835BRH1-F1
#
_cell.length_a   1.000
_cell.length_b   1.000
_cell.length_c   1.000
_cell.angle_alpha   90.00
_cell.angle_beta   90.00
_cell.angle_gamma   90.00
#
_symmetry.space_group_name_H-M   'P 1'
#
loop_
_entity.id
_entity.type
_entity.pdbx_description
1 polymer ?
#
loop_
_entity_poly.entity_id
_entity_poly.type
_entity_poly.pdbx_seq_one_letter_code
_entity_poly.pdbx_strand_id
1 'polypeptide(L)'
;MDRHGALLNKMPLVSAVFRKARGNKVPDFGKWKSSFIDVPKQAGPNDCMFFAWKYMEFWDGERLHCELNPGKMYRLEMFHYIVFHALNQAELPEELDIYRIGGMKIQFDQSQ
;
A
#
# COMPACT_ATOMS: atom_id res chain seq x y z
N MET A 1 27.43 -0.93 -7.07
CA MET A 1 26.82 -1.44 -8.32
C MET A 1 25.31 -1.34 -8.12
N ASP A 2 24.62 -0.49 -8.88
CA ASP A 2 23.17 -0.28 -8.72
C ASP A 2 22.43 -1.57 -9.08
N ARG A 3 21.88 -2.24 -8.06
CA ARG A 3 21.17 -3.53 -8.17
C ARG A 3 19.99 -3.44 -9.15
N HIS A 4 19.45 -2.24 -9.37
CA HIS A 4 18.25 -2.02 -10.18
C HIS A 4 18.56 -1.53 -11.60
N GLY A 5 19.77 -1.03 -11.87
CA GLY A 5 20.17 -0.57 -13.20
C GLY A 5 20.02 -1.61 -14.31
N ALA A 6 20.32 -2.89 -14.01
CA ALA A 6 20.14 -3.99 -14.96
C ALA A 6 18.67 -4.26 -15.32
N LEU A 7 17.74 -3.99 -14.40
CA LEU A 7 16.30 -4.09 -14.63
C LEU A 7 15.79 -2.89 -15.43
N LEU A 8 16.24 -1.68 -15.08
CA LEU A 8 15.91 -0.44 -15.80
C LEU A 8 16.28 -0.53 -17.28
N ASN A 9 17.48 -1.03 -17.58
CA ASN A 9 17.93 -1.21 -18.96
C ASN A 9 17.07 -2.20 -19.77
N LYS A 10 16.30 -3.06 -19.10
CA LYS A 10 15.37 -4.01 -19.73
C LYS A 10 13.95 -3.47 -19.86
N MET A 11 13.60 -2.34 -19.22
CA MET A 11 12.24 -1.78 -19.28
C MET A 11 11.73 -1.54 -20.71
N PRO A 12 12.54 -1.00 -21.66
CA PRO A 12 12.11 -0.87 -23.05
C PRO A 12 11.75 -2.21 -23.70
N LEU A 13 12.55 -3.25 -23.43
CA LEU A 13 12.31 -4.59 -23.95
C LEU A 13 11.04 -5.20 -23.36
N VAL A 14 10.85 -5.08 -22.04
CA VAL A 14 9.63 -5.56 -21.35
C VAL A 14 8.41 -4.84 -21.93
N SER A 15 8.47 -3.52 -22.11
CA SER A 15 7.37 -2.77 -22.71
C SER A 15 7.04 -3.22 -24.13
N ALA A 16 8.05 -3.42 -24.98
CA ALA A 16 7.86 -3.93 -26.32
C ALA A 16 7.18 -5.31 -26.35
N VAL A 17 7.59 -6.22 -25.46
CA VAL A 17 6.99 -7.56 -25.34
C VAL A 17 5.52 -7.49 -24.90
N PHE A 18 5.20 -6.72 -23.87
CA PHE A 18 3.82 -6.57 -23.40
C PHE A 18 2.91 -5.91 -24.44
N ARG A 19 3.41 -4.90 -25.15
CA ARG A 19 2.68 -4.25 -26.24
C ARG A 19 2.40 -5.24 -27.36
N LYS A 20 3.40 -6.00 -27.80
CA LYS A 20 3.23 -7.04 -28.83
C LYS A 20 2.20 -8.10 -28.39
N ALA A 21 2.31 -8.60 -27.16
CA ALA A 21 1.41 -9.62 -26.62
C ALA A 21 -0.05 -9.15 -26.50
N ARG A 22 -0.28 -7.83 -26.38
CA ARG A 22 -1.61 -7.23 -26.21
C ARG A 22 -2.11 -6.48 -27.44
N GLY A 23 -1.48 -6.69 -28.61
CA GLY A 23 -1.87 -6.03 -29.85
C GLY A 23 -1.79 -4.49 -29.76
N ASN A 24 -0.73 -3.98 -29.12
CA ASN A 24 -0.47 -2.55 -28.90
C ASN A 24 -1.51 -1.80 -28.06
N LYS A 25 -2.39 -2.48 -27.33
CA LYS A 25 -3.38 -1.85 -26.43
C LYS A 25 -2.80 -1.37 -25.10
N VAL A 26 -1.55 -1.71 -24.79
CA VAL A 26 -0.85 -1.26 -23.58
C VAL A 26 -0.01 -0.03 -23.93
N PRO A 27 0.00 1.03 -23.09
CA PRO A 27 0.89 2.17 -23.27
C PRO A 27 2.36 1.78 -23.35
N ASP A 28 3.18 2.61 -23.99
CA ASP A 28 4.63 2.48 -23.87
C ASP A 28 5.06 2.95 -22.49
N PHE A 29 5.56 2.00 -21.70
CA PHE A 29 6.07 2.23 -20.35
C PHE A 29 7.59 2.07 -20.26
N GLY A 30 8.27 1.87 -21.38
CA GLY A 30 9.73 1.72 -21.40
C GLY A 30 10.47 2.99 -20.96
N LYS A 31 9.80 4.14 -20.98
CA LYS A 31 10.33 5.45 -20.57
C LYS A 31 9.70 6.01 -19.30
N TRP A 32 8.83 5.27 -18.61
CA TRP A 32 8.20 5.77 -17.39
C TRP A 32 9.22 6.00 -16.29
N LYS A 33 9.06 7.11 -15.55
CA LYS A 33 9.86 7.39 -14.36
C LYS A 33 9.71 6.20 -13.41
N SER A 34 10.84 5.55 -13.11
CA SER A 34 10.90 4.39 -12.23
C SER A 34 11.76 4.76 -11.04
N SER A 35 11.12 5.24 -9.96
CA SER A 35 11.81 5.55 -8.72
C SER A 35 12.07 4.26 -7.96
N PHE A 36 13.32 3.80 -7.93
CA PHE A 36 13.78 2.75 -7.00
C PHE A 36 14.38 3.45 -5.80
N ILE A 37 13.60 3.55 -4.72
CA ILE A 37 14.07 4.12 -3.46
C ILE A 37 14.38 3.01 -2.46
N ASP A 38 15.42 3.20 -1.66
CA ASP A 38 15.66 2.36 -0.49
C ASP A 38 14.65 2.72 0.59
N VAL A 39 13.87 1.71 1.00
CA VAL A 39 12.87 1.83 2.06
C VAL A 39 13.20 0.89 3.21
N PRO A 40 12.80 1.23 4.45
CA PRO A 40 12.92 0.33 5.59
C PRO A 40 12.25 -1.01 5.27
N LYS A 41 12.97 -2.12 5.40
CA LYS A 41 12.46 -3.46 5.06
C LYS A 41 11.87 -4.14 6.28
N GLN A 42 10.86 -4.98 6.08
CA GLN A 42 10.39 -5.88 7.12
C GLN A 42 11.54 -6.74 7.65
N ALA A 43 11.61 -6.90 8.96
CA ALA A 43 12.55 -7.80 9.62
C ALA A 43 11.91 -9.17 9.90
N GLY A 44 10.60 -9.18 10.19
CA GLY A 44 9.83 -10.39 10.49
C GLY A 44 9.04 -10.92 9.29
N PRO A 45 8.61 -12.19 9.35
CA PRO A 45 7.65 -12.72 8.39
C PRO A 45 6.27 -12.07 8.58
N ASN A 46 5.50 -11.99 7.50
CA ASN A 46 4.11 -11.50 7.47
C ASN A 46 3.90 -10.01 7.77
N ASP A 47 4.95 -9.18 7.69
CA ASP A 47 4.80 -7.73 7.88
C ASP A 47 4.72 -6.94 6.57
N CYS A 48 4.97 -7.58 5.42
CA CYS A 48 5.11 -6.93 4.13
C CYS A 48 3.92 -6.04 3.76
N MET A 49 2.70 -6.46 4.11
CA MET A 49 1.49 -5.69 3.83
C MET A 49 1.46 -4.37 4.63
N PHE A 50 1.86 -4.37 5.90
CA PHE A 50 1.84 -3.16 6.73
C PHE A 50 2.83 -2.13 6.20
N PHE A 51 4.00 -2.58 5.77
CA PHE A 51 4.99 -1.71 5.13
C PHE A 51 4.49 -1.19 3.78
N ALA A 52 3.91 -2.06 2.94
CA ALA A 52 3.35 -1.64 1.66
C ALA A 52 2.27 -0.57 1.83
N TRP A 53 1.38 -0.73 2.81
CA TRP A 53 0.39 0.28 3.16
C TRP A 53 1.04 1.60 3.57
N LYS A 54 2.01 1.58 4.48
CA LYS A 54 2.70 2.81 4.91
C LYS A 54 3.53 3.45 3.81
N TYR A 55 4.11 2.68 2.90
CA TYR A 55 4.75 3.25 1.71
C TYR A 55 3.74 4.01 0.86
N MET A 56 2.56 3.43 0.60
CA MET A 56 1.53 4.11 -0.18
C MET A 56 0.98 5.36 0.52
N GLU A 57 0.80 5.29 1.85
CA GLU A 57 0.33 6.41 2.67
C GLU A 57 1.33 7.58 2.68
N PHE A 58 2.63 7.27 2.78
CA PHE A 58 3.67 8.27 2.98
C PHE A 58 4.50 8.61 1.73
N TRP A 59 4.19 8.02 0.58
CA TRP A 59 4.86 8.30 -0.69
C TRP A 59 4.31 9.56 -1.35
N ASP A 60 5.18 10.53 -1.62
CA ASP A 60 4.83 11.79 -2.30
C ASP A 60 5.06 11.75 -3.82
N GLY A 61 5.56 10.63 -4.36
CA GLY A 61 5.98 10.51 -5.76
C GLY A 61 7.50 10.53 -5.97
N GLU A 62 8.26 10.97 -4.97
CA GLU A 62 9.72 11.08 -5.03
C GLU A 62 10.43 10.47 -3.82
N ARG A 63 9.87 10.64 -2.62
CA ARG A 63 10.39 10.12 -1.36
C ARG A 63 9.28 9.73 -0.40
N LEU A 64 9.64 8.98 0.64
CA LEU A 64 8.78 8.87 1.81
C LEU A 64 8.92 10.17 2.61
N HIS A 65 7.80 10.81 2.94
CA HIS A 65 7.82 12.08 3.68
C HIS A 65 7.99 11.89 5.20
N CYS A 66 8.07 10.65 5.68
CA CYS A 66 8.38 10.31 7.06
C CYS A 66 9.32 9.09 7.13
N GLU A 67 10.04 8.97 8.24
CA GLU A 67 10.78 7.74 8.55
C GLU A 67 9.81 6.67 9.07
N LEU A 68 9.89 5.48 8.47
CA LEU A 68 9.07 4.36 8.92
C LEU A 68 9.78 3.61 10.05
N ASN A 69 9.10 3.48 11.18
CA ASN A 69 9.57 2.72 12.32
C ASN A 69 8.83 1.37 12.41
N PRO A 70 9.49 0.26 12.06
CA PRO A 70 8.85 -1.03 11.95
C PRO A 70 8.65 -1.70 13.31
N GLY A 71 7.52 -1.38 13.94
CA GLY A 71 7.09 -2.00 15.18
C GLY A 71 5.70 -2.63 15.08
N LYS A 72 5.22 -3.16 16.22
CA LYS A 72 3.85 -3.67 16.38
C LYS A 72 2.77 -2.60 16.10
N MET A 73 3.14 -1.32 16.08
CA MET A 73 2.23 -0.19 15.88
C MET A 73 1.52 -0.21 14.54
N TYR A 74 2.22 -0.45 13.42
CA TYR A 74 1.56 -0.47 12.10
C TYR A 74 0.54 -1.60 11.96
N ARG A 75 0.80 -2.73 12.61
CA ARG A 75 -0.15 -3.84 12.69
C ARG A 75 -1.39 -3.42 13.49
N LEU A 76 -1.22 -2.78 14.63
CA LEU A 76 -2.32 -2.27 15.45
C LEU A 76 -3.14 -1.21 14.71
N GLU A 77 -2.48 -0.26 14.05
CA GLU A 77 -3.14 0.77 13.24
C GLU A 77 -3.95 0.15 12.10
N MET A 78 -3.41 -0.83 11.38
CA MET A 78 -4.14 -1.48 10.28
C MET A 78 -5.34 -2.27 10.80
N PHE A 79 -5.20 -3.00 11.91
CA PHE A 79 -6.32 -3.72 12.50
C PHE A 79 -7.39 -2.77 13.01
N HIS A 80 -7.00 -1.69 13.67
CA HIS A 80 -7.92 -0.64 14.10
C HIS A 80 -8.69 -0.07 12.91
N TYR A 81 -7.97 0.31 11.85
CA TYR A 81 -8.56 0.80 10.62
C TYR A 81 -9.55 -0.20 10.04
N ILE A 82 -9.19 -1.47 9.84
CA ILE A 82 -10.07 -2.49 9.25
C ILE A 82 -11.31 -2.72 10.10
N VAL A 83 -11.15 -2.88 11.42
CA VAL A 83 -12.27 -3.16 12.33
C VAL A 83 -13.23 -1.98 12.36
N PHE A 84 -12.74 -0.75 12.50
CA PHE A 84 -13.59 0.42 12.68
C PHE A 84 -13.85 1.22 11.40
N HIS A 85 -13.42 0.73 10.23
CA HIS A 85 -13.61 1.42 8.97
C HIS A 85 -15.09 1.64 8.66
N ALA A 86 -15.42 2.77 8.06
CA ALA A 86 -16.78 3.08 7.62
C ALA A 86 -17.37 2.08 6.61
N LEU A 87 -16.51 1.33 5.91
CA LEU A 87 -16.94 0.31 4.95
C LEU A 87 -16.98 -1.09 5.57
N ASN A 88 -16.55 -1.26 6.82
CA ASN A 88 -16.72 -2.53 7.51
C ASN A 88 -18.18 -2.64 7.96
N GLN A 89 -18.95 -3.46 7.25
CA GLN A 89 -20.38 -3.68 7.51
C GLN A 89 -20.62 -4.84 8.49
N ALA A 90 -19.56 -5.48 9.00
CA ALA A 90 -19.70 -6.52 10.00
C ALA A 90 -20.28 -5.95 11.30
N GLU A 91 -21.23 -6.68 11.89
CA GLU A 91 -21.70 -6.38 13.23
C GLU A 91 -20.56 -6.64 14.23
N LEU A 92 -20.13 -5.59 14.92
CA LEU A 92 -19.06 -5.67 15.91
C LEU A 92 -19.65 -5.84 17.31
N PRO A 93 -19.08 -6.72 18.16
CA PRO A 93 -19.42 -6.79 19.57
C PRO A 93 -19.29 -5.42 20.25
N GLU A 94 -20.23 -5.08 21.13
CA GLU A 94 -20.25 -3.77 21.81
C GLU A 94 -19.00 -3.54 22.67
N GLU A 95 -18.38 -4.61 23.18
CA GLU A 95 -17.16 -4.55 23.98
C GLU A 95 -15.96 -4.01 23.19
N LEU A 96 -16.01 -4.09 21.86
CA LEU A 96 -14.96 -3.53 21.00
C LEU A 96 -15.08 -2.03 20.81
N ASP A 97 -16.27 -1.43 21.00
CA ASP A 97 -16.48 0.00 20.77
C ASP A 97 -15.61 0.87 21.70
N ILE A 98 -15.16 0.36 22.86
CA ILE A 98 -14.22 1.08 23.75
C ILE A 98 -12.86 1.37 23.10
N TYR A 99 -12.49 0.61 22.07
CA TYR A 99 -11.23 0.78 21.34
C TYR A 99 -11.38 1.66 20.10
N ARG A 100 -12.58 2.17 19.80
CA ARG A 100 -12.82 3.09 18.68
C ARG A 100 -12.20 4.44 18.98
N ILE A 101 -11.16 4.81 18.22
CA ILE A 101 -10.52 6.11 18.32
C ILE A 101 -11.38 7.12 17.56
N GLY A 102 -11.78 8.23 18.20
CA GLY A 102 -12.66 9.24 17.61
C GLY A 102 -14.17 9.05 17.88
N GLY A 103 -14.56 8.00 18.60
CA GLY A 103 -15.81 7.94 19.36
C GLY A 103 -17.15 7.85 18.60
N MET A 104 -17.20 8.03 17.28
CA MET A 104 -18.48 7.96 16.54
C MET A 104 -18.72 6.58 15.92
N LYS A 105 -19.75 5.89 16.42
CA LYS A 105 -20.33 4.72 15.76
C LYS A 105 -21.02 5.21 14.49
N ILE A 106 -20.62 4.70 13.33
CA ILE A 106 -21.27 5.04 12.07
C ILE A 106 -22.60 4.33 12.06
N GLN A 107 -23.69 5.08 12.17
CA GLN A 107 -25.02 4.56 11.95
C GLN A 107 -25.18 4.38 10.45
N PHE A 108 -25.22 3.12 9.99
CA PHE A 108 -25.68 2.83 8.65
C PHE A 108 -27.18 3.09 8.63
N ASP A 109 -27.60 4.13 7.93
CA ASP A 109 -29.01 4.34 7.66
C ASP A 109 -29.50 3.15 6.82
N GLN A 110 -30.49 2.41 7.33
CA GLN A 110 -31.03 1.21 6.67
C GLN A 110 -31.96 1.57 5.49
N SER A 111 -31.88 2.79 4.97
CA SER A 111 -32.65 3.27 3.83
C SER A 111 -31.89 3.04 2.51
N GLN A 112 -31.99 1.82 1.99
CA GLN A 112 -31.78 1.50 0.58
C GLN A 112 -33.02 0.77 0.05
#